data_AF-A0A3P7MBY4-F1
#
_entry.id   AF-A0A3P7MBY4-F1
#
_cell.length_a   1.000
_cell.length_b   1.000
_cell.length_c   1.000
_cell.angle_alpha   90.00
_cell.angle_beta   90.00
_cell.angle_gamma   90.00
#
_symmetry.space_group_name_H-M   'P 1'
#
loop_
_entity.id
_entity.type
_entity.pdbx_description
1 polymer ?
#
loop_
_entity_poly.entity_id
_entity_poly.type
_entity_poly.pdbx_seq_one_letter_code
_entity_poly.pdbx_strand_id
1 'polypeptide(L)'
;SRAAYEGLPSAGPNFVYRLRNWQDGGGRSGLPAVSLHLGDLAARLQICYQLTTSGKFGEAVEKLRQLLLSVPLLVVDSKQEMTEAQQLIDICREYLVGLLMEIARKELPKVVENAKRNAEMAAYFTHCQLQPVHQILTLRTAVNLFFKLKQMKTCASFCKRPKAEIAAQIRKVLAVVDKEPNDTHELEYDEHNPFVICSRKFKPLYRGKPQVKCPFCGASYSPDITGEICDICQVAEIGRDAIGLKISTVQSVR
;
A
#
# COMPACT_ATOMS: atom_id res chain seq x y z
N SER A 1 25.64 -14.89 -1.00
CA SER A 1 25.94 -15.23 0.42
C SER A 1 27.41 -15.60 0.66
N ARG A 2 28.14 -16.17 -0.33
CA ARG A 2 29.56 -16.51 -0.22
C ARG A 2 30.39 -15.87 -1.34
N ALA A 3 31.64 -15.53 -1.05
CA ALA A 3 32.63 -15.19 -2.06
C ALA A 3 33.39 -16.46 -2.46
N ALA A 4 33.76 -16.57 -3.73
CA ALA A 4 34.61 -17.65 -4.20
C ALA A 4 36.03 -17.10 -4.44
N TYR A 5 37.04 -17.87 -4.07
CA TYR A 5 38.43 -17.54 -4.36
C TYR A 5 39.19 -18.81 -4.74
N GLU A 6 40.19 -18.66 -5.59
CA GLU A 6 41.08 -19.76 -5.94
C GLU A 6 42.24 -19.80 -4.95
N GLY A 7 42.52 -20.99 -4.43
CA GLY A 7 43.68 -21.22 -3.56
C GLY A 7 44.84 -21.77 -4.38
N LEU A 8 44.75 -23.06 -4.71
CA LEU A 8 45.71 -23.75 -5.58
C LEU A 8 45.14 -23.83 -7.00
N PRO A 9 45.96 -23.55 -8.05
CA PRO A 9 45.54 -23.74 -9.43
C PRO A 9 44.99 -25.14 -9.67
N SER A 10 43.84 -25.25 -10.34
CA SER A 10 43.18 -26.53 -10.68
C SER A 10 42.62 -27.36 -9.50
N ALA A 11 42.70 -26.87 -8.25
CA ALA A 11 42.11 -27.56 -7.08
C ALA A 11 40.61 -27.26 -6.88
N GLY A 12 40.05 -26.34 -7.68
CA GLY A 12 38.68 -25.87 -7.55
C GLY A 12 38.53 -24.66 -6.60
N PRO A 13 37.37 -23.97 -6.64
CA PRO A 13 37.15 -22.75 -5.88
C PRO A 13 36.90 -23.04 -4.40
N ASN A 14 37.56 -22.28 -3.53
CA ASN A 14 37.23 -22.20 -2.12
C ASN A 14 36.14 -21.15 -1.88
N PHE A 15 35.40 -21.29 -0.78
CA PHE A 15 34.32 -20.38 -0.42
C PHE A 15 34.60 -19.66 0.90
N VAL A 16 34.40 -18.34 0.90
CA VAL A 16 34.42 -17.50 2.10
C VAL A 16 33.01 -17.03 2.41
N TYR A 17 32.59 -17.24 3.65
CA TYR A 17 31.30 -16.77 4.17
C TYR A 17 31.52 -15.46 4.92
N ARG A 18 31.02 -14.35 4.36
CA ARG A 18 31.15 -13.02 4.98
C ARG A 18 30.19 -12.92 6.16
N LEU A 19 30.71 -12.51 7.31
CA LEU A 19 29.96 -12.38 8.56
C LEU A 19 29.72 -10.91 8.91
N ARG A 20 28.55 -10.60 9.48
CA ARG A 20 28.29 -9.25 10.02
C ARG A 20 29.02 -9.01 11.35
N ASN A 21 29.21 -10.07 12.14
CA ASN A 21 29.94 -10.08 13.41
C ASN A 21 31.32 -10.70 13.23
N TRP A 22 32.07 -10.33 12.19
CA TRP A 22 33.33 -10.99 11.84
C TRP A 22 34.44 -10.86 12.90
N GLN A 23 34.38 -9.85 13.77
CA GLN A 23 35.36 -9.63 14.84
C GLN A 23 35.25 -10.69 15.95
N ASP A 24 34.02 -11.00 16.38
CA ASP A 24 33.74 -11.90 17.52
C ASP A 24 33.06 -13.21 17.11
N GLY A 25 32.75 -13.37 15.82
CA GLY A 25 32.00 -14.48 15.23
C GLY A 25 32.80 -15.74 14.95
N GLY A 26 33.93 -15.93 15.66
CA GLY A 26 34.81 -17.09 15.49
C GLY A 26 34.10 -18.42 15.79
N GLY A 27 34.18 -19.38 14.87
CA GLY A 27 33.62 -20.71 15.05
C GLY A 27 32.11 -20.78 14.78
N ARG A 28 31.31 -21.04 15.83
CA ARG A 28 29.86 -21.38 15.70
C ARG A 28 28.91 -20.18 15.85
N SER A 29 29.40 -19.01 16.27
CA SER A 29 28.59 -17.81 16.54
C SER A 29 28.46 -16.86 15.34
N GLY A 30 29.02 -17.20 14.19
CA GLY A 30 29.01 -16.37 12.99
C GLY A 30 27.60 -16.18 12.41
N LEU A 31 27.24 -14.92 12.13
CA LEU A 31 25.98 -14.53 11.50
C LEU A 31 26.26 -13.97 10.10
N PRO A 32 25.43 -14.28 9.09
CA PRO A 32 25.67 -13.86 7.72
C PRO A 32 25.69 -12.33 7.58
N ALA A 33 26.51 -11.83 6.67
CA ALA A 33 26.54 -10.41 6.31
C ALA A 33 25.17 -9.91 5.83
N VAL A 34 24.81 -8.69 6.23
CA VAL A 34 23.59 -8.01 5.80
C VAL A 34 23.88 -7.29 4.49
N SER A 35 23.03 -7.48 3.49
CA SER A 35 23.17 -6.87 2.16
C SER A 35 21.97 -6.02 1.75
N LEU A 36 20.98 -5.91 2.64
CA LEU A 36 19.76 -5.14 2.41
C LEU A 36 19.52 -4.30 3.66
N HIS A 37 19.57 -2.99 3.49
CA HIS A 37 19.33 -2.03 4.55
C HIS A 37 18.01 -1.30 4.32
N LEU A 38 17.50 -0.67 5.38
CA LEU A 38 16.26 0.11 5.29
C LEU A 38 16.37 1.27 4.29
N GLY A 39 17.56 1.88 4.18
CA GLY A 39 17.86 2.92 3.19
C GLY A 39 17.69 2.45 1.74
N ASP A 40 18.03 1.19 1.44
CA ASP A 40 17.83 0.62 0.10
C ASP A 40 16.34 0.53 -0.25
N LEU A 41 15.50 0.16 0.74
CA LEU A 41 14.06 0.09 0.55
C LEU A 41 13.45 1.49 0.43
N ALA A 42 13.91 2.46 1.21
CA ALA A 42 13.49 3.85 1.09
C ALA A 42 13.80 4.43 -0.30
N ALA A 43 14.96 4.12 -0.87
CA ALA A 43 15.32 4.51 -2.24
C ALA A 43 14.38 3.87 -3.28
N ARG A 44 14.06 2.57 -3.13
CA ARG A 44 13.10 1.88 -4.00
C ARG A 44 11.69 2.46 -3.90
N LEU A 45 11.29 2.93 -2.71
CA LEU A 45 9.99 3.58 -2.51
C LEU A 45 9.85 4.86 -3.33
N GLN A 46 10.91 5.66 -3.46
CA GLN A 46 10.90 6.88 -4.29
C GLN A 46 10.61 6.56 -5.76
N ILE A 47 11.15 5.46 -6.28
CA ILE A 47 10.85 4.99 -7.64
C ILE A 47 9.36 4.63 -7.77
N CYS A 48 8.78 3.99 -6.75
CA CYS A 48 7.34 3.66 -6.73
C CYS A 48 6.46 4.92 -6.76
N TYR A 49 6.87 5.99 -6.09
CA TYR A 49 6.17 7.29 -6.14
C TYR A 49 6.22 7.92 -7.54
N GLN A 50 7.38 7.88 -8.20
CA GLN A 50 7.52 8.38 -9.57
C GLN A 50 6.66 7.58 -10.57
N LEU A 51 6.62 6.25 -10.43
CA LEU A 51 5.75 5.38 -11.25
C LEU A 51 4.26 5.67 -11.00
N THR A 52 3.89 5.95 -9.76
CA THR A 52 2.51 6.33 -9.40
C THR A 52 2.13 7.68 -10.01
N THR A 53 3.01 8.68 -9.93
CA THR A 53 2.80 10.01 -10.51
C THR A 53 2.70 9.96 -12.04
N SER A 54 3.50 9.11 -12.69
CA SER A 54 3.46 8.92 -14.15
C SER A 54 2.30 8.04 -14.65
N GLY A 55 1.48 7.49 -13.74
CA GLY A 55 0.30 6.70 -14.09
C GLY A 55 0.58 5.25 -14.49
N LYS A 56 1.82 4.77 -14.33
CA LYS A 56 2.23 3.39 -14.64
C LYS A 56 1.87 2.43 -13.49
N PHE A 57 0.57 2.25 -13.24
CA PHE A 57 0.09 1.55 -12.05
C PHE A 57 0.47 0.07 -12.01
N GLY A 58 0.52 -0.64 -13.14
CA GLY A 58 0.97 -2.04 -13.19
C GLY A 58 2.41 -2.21 -12.69
N GLU A 59 3.35 -1.46 -13.28
CA GLU A 59 4.76 -1.45 -12.85
C GLU A 59 4.91 -1.00 -11.38
N ALA A 60 4.14 0.01 -10.95
CA ALA A 60 4.17 0.48 -9.57
C ALA A 60 3.73 -0.60 -8.57
N VAL A 61 2.66 -1.34 -8.88
CA VAL A 61 2.15 -2.45 -8.05
C VAL A 61 3.19 -3.55 -7.91
N GLU A 62 3.85 -3.94 -9.00
CA GLU A 62 4.91 -4.96 -8.96
C GLU A 62 6.08 -4.51 -8.07
N LYS A 63 6.55 -3.27 -8.23
CA LYS A 63 7.66 -2.72 -7.44
C LYS A 63 7.30 -2.54 -5.97
N LEU A 64 6.10 -2.07 -5.66
CA LEU A 64 5.61 -1.96 -4.29
C LEU A 64 5.48 -3.32 -3.61
N ARG A 65 5.01 -4.35 -4.34
CA ARG A 65 4.93 -5.71 -3.80
C ARG A 65 6.32 -6.31 -3.57
N GLN A 66 7.26 -6.12 -4.50
CA GLN A 66 8.65 -6.53 -4.31
C GLN A 66 9.28 -5.85 -3.10
N LEU A 67 9.02 -4.57 -2.90
CA LEU A 67 9.47 -3.81 -1.74
C LEU A 67 8.87 -4.37 -0.45
N LEU A 68 7.54 -4.57 -0.40
CA LEU A 68 6.83 -5.15 0.73
C LEU A 68 7.42 -6.52 1.12
N LEU A 69 7.63 -7.40 0.15
CA LEU A 69 8.20 -8.74 0.36
C LEU A 69 9.69 -8.72 0.74
N SER A 70 10.38 -7.59 0.54
CA SER A 70 11.76 -7.42 0.97
C SER A 70 11.87 -7.02 2.45
N VAL A 71 10.81 -6.47 3.06
CA VAL A 71 10.84 -6.00 4.46
C VAL A 71 11.17 -7.13 5.45
N PRO A 72 10.59 -8.35 5.36
CA PRO A 72 10.94 -9.46 6.26
C PRO A 72 12.39 -9.95 6.13
N LEU A 73 13.10 -9.56 5.06
CA LEU A 73 14.48 -9.96 4.80
C LEU A 73 15.49 -8.98 5.43
N LEU A 74 15.01 -7.91 6.04
CA LEU A 74 15.86 -6.96 6.74
C LEU A 74 16.42 -7.54 8.04
N VAL A 75 17.57 -7.03 8.42
CA VAL A 75 18.10 -7.13 9.78
C VAL A 75 18.31 -5.71 10.27
N VAL A 76 17.63 -5.36 11.36
CA VAL A 76 17.72 -4.03 11.98
C VAL A 76 18.18 -4.13 13.43
N ASP A 77 18.87 -3.09 13.89
CA ASP A 77 19.54 -3.10 15.19
C ASP A 77 18.75 -2.32 16.25
N SER A 78 17.92 -1.36 15.82
CA SER A 78 17.18 -0.47 16.72
C SER A 78 15.66 -0.67 16.70
N LYS A 79 15.00 -0.31 17.81
CA LYS A 79 13.53 -0.26 17.89
C LYS A 79 12.93 0.80 16.94
N GLN A 80 13.68 1.86 16.66
CA GLN A 80 13.26 2.89 15.73
C GLN A 80 13.17 2.35 14.30
N GLU A 81 14.22 1.69 13.81
CA GLU A 81 14.21 1.05 12.48
C GLU A 81 13.13 -0.02 12.35
N MET A 82 12.81 -0.75 13.43
CA MET A 82 11.66 -1.67 13.43
C MET A 82 10.33 -0.93 13.19
N THR A 83 10.17 0.23 13.82
CA THR A 83 8.97 1.06 13.64
C THR A 83 8.89 1.61 12.22
N GLU A 84 10.02 2.06 11.68
CA GLU A 84 10.12 2.55 10.30
C GLU A 84 9.85 1.43 9.27
N ALA A 85 10.34 0.22 9.51
CA ALA A 85 10.04 -0.95 8.69
C ALA A 85 8.54 -1.32 8.72
N GLN A 86 7.89 -1.19 9.88
CA GLN A 86 6.45 -1.42 9.99
C GLN A 86 5.64 -0.32 9.27
N GLN A 87 6.05 0.95 9.41
CA GLN A 87 5.46 2.05 8.65
C GLN A 87 5.62 1.86 7.14
N LEU A 88 6.76 1.32 6.70
CA LEU A 88 6.99 0.99 5.30
C LEU A 88 6.02 -0.07 4.78
N ILE A 89 5.72 -1.10 5.59
CA ILE A 89 4.66 -2.09 5.28
C ILE A 89 3.31 -1.40 5.13
N ASP A 90 2.97 -0.50 6.05
CA ASP A 90 1.70 0.24 6.01
C ASP A 90 1.60 1.10 4.75
N ILE A 91 2.64 1.87 4.42
CA ILE A 91 2.69 2.67 3.18
C ILE A 91 2.50 1.77 1.96
N CYS A 92 3.22 0.64 1.88
CA CYS A 92 3.08 -0.26 0.73
C CYS A 92 1.66 -0.84 0.63
N ARG A 93 1.04 -1.21 1.76
CA ARG A 93 -0.36 -1.68 1.79
C ARG A 93 -1.29 -0.61 1.24
N GLU A 94 -1.23 0.62 1.76
CA GLU A 94 -2.13 1.70 1.36
C GLU A 94 -2.05 1.99 -0.14
N TYR A 95 -0.83 2.03 -0.68
CA TYR A 95 -0.63 2.21 -2.12
C TYR A 95 -1.11 1.00 -2.93
N LEU A 96 -0.79 -0.22 -2.51
CA LEU A 96 -1.20 -1.43 -3.25
C LEU A 96 -2.73 -1.57 -3.30
N VAL A 97 -3.42 -1.39 -2.17
CA VAL A 97 -4.90 -1.46 -2.12
C VAL A 97 -5.50 -0.39 -3.03
N GLY A 98 -5.02 0.86 -2.94
CA GLY A 98 -5.53 1.95 -3.74
C GLY A 98 -5.27 1.79 -5.24
N LEU A 99 -4.06 1.38 -5.62
CA LEU A 99 -3.70 1.19 -7.04
C LEU A 99 -4.39 -0.01 -7.67
N LEU A 100 -4.51 -1.14 -6.95
CA LEU A 100 -5.26 -2.31 -7.45
C LEU A 100 -6.74 -1.98 -7.63
N MET A 101 -7.31 -1.22 -6.69
CA MET A 101 -8.68 -0.74 -6.82
C MET A 101 -8.85 0.18 -8.03
N GLU A 102 -7.92 1.10 -8.27
CA GLU A 102 -7.96 2.02 -9.41
C GLU A 102 -7.77 1.29 -10.76
N ILE A 103 -6.94 0.23 -10.80
CA ILE A 103 -6.82 -0.64 -11.97
C ILE A 103 -8.15 -1.36 -12.22
N ALA A 104 -8.72 -2.02 -11.20
CA ALA A 104 -10.00 -2.71 -11.32
C ALA A 104 -11.14 -1.75 -11.74
N ARG A 105 -11.13 -0.51 -11.22
CA ARG A 105 -12.08 0.54 -11.62
C ARG A 105 -11.96 0.88 -13.10
N LYS A 106 -10.74 0.96 -13.65
CA LYS A 106 -10.50 1.24 -15.08
C LYS A 106 -10.89 0.08 -15.99
N GLU A 107 -10.86 -1.15 -15.48
CA GLU A 107 -11.26 -2.36 -16.22
C GLU A 107 -12.78 -2.56 -16.27
N LEU A 108 -13.54 -1.93 -15.36
CA LEU A 108 -15.01 -2.01 -15.37
C LEU A 108 -15.60 -1.48 -16.70
N PRO A 109 -16.56 -2.22 -17.31
CA PRO A 109 -17.27 -1.75 -18.50
C PRO A 109 -17.95 -0.40 -18.25
N LYS A 110 -17.81 0.54 -19.20
CA LYS A 110 -18.38 1.89 -19.13
C LYS A 110 -19.88 1.92 -19.46
N VAL A 111 -20.65 1.07 -18.80
CA VAL A 111 -22.11 1.00 -18.89
C VAL A 111 -22.72 1.88 -17.80
N VAL A 112 -23.91 2.44 -18.03
CA VAL A 112 -24.61 3.34 -17.10
C VAL A 112 -24.79 2.72 -15.71
N GLU A 113 -25.07 1.41 -15.64
CA GLU A 113 -25.22 0.67 -14.37
C GLU A 113 -23.93 0.68 -13.53
N ASN A 114 -22.76 0.64 -14.19
CA ASN A 114 -21.46 0.67 -13.53
C ASN A 114 -21.00 2.10 -13.18
N ALA A 115 -21.73 3.14 -13.58
CA ALA A 115 -21.35 4.53 -13.27
C ALA A 115 -21.35 4.79 -11.75
N LYS A 116 -22.32 4.22 -11.03
CA LYS A 116 -22.38 4.27 -9.56
C LYS A 116 -21.16 3.59 -8.93
N ARG A 117 -20.89 2.35 -9.35
CA ARG A 117 -19.76 1.56 -8.85
C ARG A 117 -18.41 2.22 -9.12
N ASN A 118 -18.25 2.83 -10.30
CA ASN A 118 -17.08 3.62 -10.65
C ASN A 118 -16.89 4.82 -9.72
N ALA A 119 -17.95 5.54 -9.41
CA ALA A 119 -17.90 6.67 -8.48
C ALA A 119 -17.57 6.21 -7.06
N GLU A 120 -18.22 5.14 -6.56
CA GLU A 120 -17.93 4.55 -5.25
C GLU A 120 -16.45 4.18 -5.08
N MET A 121 -15.87 3.45 -6.02
CA MET A 121 -14.45 3.05 -5.97
C MET A 121 -13.52 4.27 -6.00
N ALA A 122 -13.85 5.29 -6.79
CA ALA A 122 -13.09 6.55 -6.80
C ALA A 122 -13.20 7.29 -5.46
N ALA A 123 -14.36 7.28 -4.82
CA ALA A 123 -14.56 7.87 -3.49
C ALA A 123 -13.76 7.12 -2.43
N TYR A 124 -13.77 5.78 -2.43
CA TYR A 124 -12.96 4.99 -1.51
C TYR A 124 -11.47 5.31 -1.67
N PHE A 125 -11.00 5.53 -2.91
CA PHE A 125 -9.59 5.85 -3.14
C PHE A 125 -9.16 7.17 -2.49
N THR A 126 -10.10 8.11 -2.29
CA THR A 126 -9.82 9.38 -1.60
C THR A 126 -9.49 9.21 -0.11
N HIS A 127 -9.82 8.06 0.48
CA HIS A 127 -9.54 7.75 1.89
C HIS A 127 -8.26 6.92 2.09
N CYS A 128 -7.58 6.49 1.02
CA CYS A 128 -6.28 5.83 1.13
C CYS A 128 -5.21 6.82 1.62
N GLN A 129 -4.36 6.38 2.55
CA GLN A 129 -3.31 7.23 3.14
C GLN A 129 -2.08 7.32 2.25
N LEU A 130 -2.20 8.08 1.16
CA LEU A 130 -1.10 8.33 0.21
C LEU A 130 -0.34 9.62 0.54
N GLN A 131 0.81 9.84 -0.12
CA GLN A 131 1.44 11.16 -0.08
C GLN A 131 0.53 12.25 -0.66
N PRO A 132 0.63 13.51 -0.19
CA PRO A 132 -0.26 14.61 -0.59
C PRO A 132 -0.37 14.79 -2.12
N VAL A 133 0.74 14.65 -2.85
CA VAL A 133 0.76 14.76 -4.32
C VAL A 133 -0.15 13.72 -4.98
N HIS A 134 -0.18 12.49 -4.47
CA HIS A 134 -1.03 11.43 -5.02
C HIS A 134 -2.48 11.55 -4.53
N GLN A 135 -2.72 11.97 -3.29
CA GLN A 135 -4.08 12.28 -2.79
C GLN A 135 -4.76 13.35 -3.64
N ILE A 136 -4.00 14.36 -4.07
CA ILE A 136 -4.45 15.39 -5.01
C ILE A 136 -4.97 14.77 -6.32
N LEU A 137 -4.27 13.78 -6.88
CA LEU A 137 -4.66 13.09 -8.11
C LEU A 137 -5.93 12.25 -7.93
N THR A 138 -6.07 11.55 -6.81
CA THR A 138 -7.27 10.74 -6.52
C THR A 138 -8.50 11.63 -6.31
N LEU A 139 -8.36 12.73 -5.55
CA LEU A 139 -9.43 13.72 -5.35
C LEU A 139 -9.88 14.35 -6.67
N ARG A 140 -8.95 14.72 -7.55
CA ARG A 140 -9.30 15.27 -8.87
C ARG A 140 -10.11 14.28 -9.70
N THR A 141 -9.77 13.00 -9.63
CA THR A 141 -10.49 11.94 -10.35
C THR A 141 -11.90 11.75 -9.77
N ALA A 142 -12.03 11.73 -8.44
CA ALA A 142 -13.32 11.65 -7.76
C ALA A 142 -14.23 12.83 -8.10
N VAL A 143 -13.73 14.08 -8.00
CA VAL A 143 -14.50 15.29 -8.35
C VAL A 143 -15.08 15.20 -9.77
N ASN A 144 -14.26 14.80 -10.75
CA ASN A 144 -14.71 14.68 -12.15
C ASN A 144 -15.80 13.61 -12.33
N LEU A 145 -15.73 12.49 -11.61
CA LEU A 145 -16.72 11.41 -11.70
C LEU A 145 -18.02 11.79 -11.00
N PHE A 146 -17.94 12.35 -9.80
CA PHE A 146 -19.11 12.77 -9.02
C PHE A 146 -19.85 13.93 -9.68
N PHE A 147 -19.13 14.89 -10.26
CA PHE A 147 -19.74 15.97 -11.03
C PHE A 147 -20.51 15.44 -12.25
N LYS A 148 -19.95 14.48 -12.99
CA LYS A 148 -20.63 13.83 -14.13
C LYS A 148 -21.84 13.01 -13.70
N LEU A 149 -21.79 12.39 -12.53
CA LEU A 149 -22.87 11.59 -11.96
C LEU A 149 -23.95 12.45 -11.26
N LYS A 150 -23.83 13.79 -11.30
CA LYS A 150 -24.74 14.73 -10.63
C LYS A 150 -24.88 14.47 -9.11
N GLN A 151 -23.76 14.14 -8.48
CA GLN A 151 -23.64 13.97 -7.03
C GLN A 151 -22.99 15.22 -6.44
N MET A 152 -23.74 16.33 -6.42
CA MET A 152 -23.17 17.65 -6.20
C MET A 152 -22.80 17.89 -4.74
N LYS A 153 -23.57 17.37 -3.78
CA LYS A 153 -23.29 17.54 -2.35
C LYS A 153 -22.01 16.79 -1.97
N THR A 154 -21.90 15.53 -2.36
CA THR A 154 -20.69 14.73 -2.11
C THR A 154 -19.48 15.28 -2.88
N CYS A 155 -19.67 15.77 -4.12
CA CYS A 155 -18.61 16.43 -4.89
C CYS A 155 -18.08 17.70 -4.19
N ALA A 156 -18.94 18.51 -3.59
CA ALA A 156 -18.55 19.72 -2.87
C ALA A 156 -17.63 19.40 -1.68
N SER A 157 -17.89 18.30 -0.97
CA SER A 157 -17.02 17.82 0.11
C SER A 157 -15.62 17.45 -0.40
N PHE A 158 -15.52 16.71 -1.51
CA PHE A 158 -14.22 16.41 -2.13
C PHE A 158 -13.46 17.67 -2.57
N CYS A 159 -14.16 18.69 -3.07
CA CYS A 159 -13.57 19.96 -3.45
C CYS A 159 -13.00 20.75 -2.25
N LYS A 160 -13.51 20.53 -1.04
CA LYS A 160 -13.08 21.24 0.19
C LYS A 160 -11.90 20.55 0.89
N ARG A 161 -11.63 19.27 0.61
CA ARG A 161 -10.51 18.48 1.16
C ARG A 161 -9.09 18.87 0.71
N PRO A 162 -8.81 19.28 -0.55
CA PRO A 162 -7.43 19.58 -0.99
C PRO A 162 -6.92 20.94 -0.50
N LYS A 163 -5.67 20.99 -0.01
CA LYS A 163 -4.98 22.24 0.36
C LYS A 163 -4.42 22.95 -0.89
N ALA A 164 -4.84 24.20 -1.05
CA ALA A 164 -4.31 25.33 -1.85
C ALA A 164 -3.88 25.16 -3.33
N GLU A 165 -3.21 24.08 -3.77
CA GLU A 165 -2.51 24.07 -5.08
C GLU A 165 -3.40 23.76 -6.29
N ILE A 166 -4.40 22.87 -6.19
CA ILE A 166 -5.33 22.58 -7.31
C ILE A 166 -6.51 23.59 -7.35
N ALA A 167 -6.42 24.67 -6.59
CA ALA A 167 -7.59 25.44 -6.21
C ALA A 167 -8.27 26.13 -7.41
N ALA A 168 -7.62 26.44 -8.53
CA ALA A 168 -8.27 27.20 -9.60
C ALA A 168 -9.38 26.41 -10.34
N GLN A 169 -9.10 25.17 -10.77
CA GLN A 169 -10.11 24.35 -11.47
C GLN A 169 -11.17 23.84 -10.49
N ILE A 170 -10.75 23.42 -9.29
CA ILE A 170 -11.65 22.90 -8.26
C ILE A 170 -12.58 24.00 -7.72
N ARG A 171 -12.10 25.25 -7.55
CA ARG A 171 -12.97 26.38 -7.13
C ARG A 171 -14.08 26.68 -8.14
N LYS A 172 -13.80 26.56 -9.45
CA LYS A 172 -14.83 26.73 -10.48
C LYS A 172 -15.93 25.66 -10.36
N VAL A 173 -15.54 24.41 -10.16
CA VAL A 173 -16.50 23.32 -9.93
C VAL A 173 -17.27 23.57 -8.64
N LEU A 174 -16.59 23.95 -7.56
CA LEU A 174 -17.21 24.26 -6.25
C LEU A 174 -18.31 25.32 -6.37
N ALA A 175 -18.04 26.42 -7.10
CA ALA A 175 -19.03 27.48 -7.32
C ALA A 175 -20.28 27.02 -8.10
N VAL A 176 -20.19 25.92 -8.84
CA VAL A 176 -21.33 25.31 -9.54
C VAL A 176 -22.07 24.34 -8.61
N VAL A 177 -21.34 23.47 -7.89
CA VAL A 177 -21.97 22.47 -7.00
C VAL A 177 -22.60 23.08 -5.75
N ASP A 178 -22.11 24.23 -5.26
CA ASP A 178 -22.71 24.93 -4.11
C ASP A 178 -24.08 25.57 -4.45
N LYS A 179 -24.40 25.78 -5.74
CA LYS A 179 -25.70 26.34 -6.17
C LYS A 179 -26.84 25.32 -6.10
N GLU A 180 -26.54 24.05 -6.37
CA GLU A 180 -27.52 22.95 -6.36
C GLU A 180 -26.92 21.75 -5.61
N PRO A 181 -26.91 21.76 -4.27
CA PRO A 181 -26.30 20.71 -3.46
C PRO A 181 -27.25 19.51 -3.30
N ASN A 182 -27.62 18.87 -4.40
CA ASN A 182 -28.42 17.66 -4.39
C ASN A 182 -27.63 16.46 -4.93
N ASP A 183 -27.83 15.31 -4.31
CA ASP A 183 -27.23 14.04 -4.70
C ASP A 183 -28.31 13.20 -5.41
N THR A 184 -28.09 12.94 -6.71
CA THR A 184 -29.11 12.32 -7.59
C THR A 184 -29.26 10.82 -7.35
N HIS A 185 -28.24 10.15 -6.82
CA HIS A 185 -28.24 8.70 -6.65
C HIS A 185 -27.82 8.29 -5.23
N GLU A 186 -28.36 7.18 -4.75
CA GLU A 186 -27.83 6.51 -3.55
C GLU A 186 -26.58 5.71 -3.93
N LEU A 187 -25.49 5.90 -3.17
CA LEU A 187 -24.19 5.24 -3.32
C LEU A 187 -23.80 4.54 -2.02
N GLU A 188 -23.06 3.43 -2.09
CA GLU A 188 -22.51 2.72 -0.93
C GLU A 188 -21.29 3.47 -0.34
N TYR A 189 -21.41 4.76 -0.07
CA TYR A 189 -20.33 5.61 0.42
C TYR A 189 -20.83 6.62 1.46
N ASP A 190 -20.28 6.52 2.67
CA ASP A 190 -20.49 7.48 3.75
C ASP A 190 -19.15 8.14 4.11
N GLU A 191 -19.09 9.46 3.94
CA GLU A 191 -17.88 10.25 4.22
C GLU A 191 -17.62 10.50 5.71
N HIS A 192 -18.67 10.43 6.54
CA HIS A 192 -18.59 10.75 7.97
C HIS A 192 -18.28 9.51 8.82
N ASN A 193 -18.52 8.32 8.28
CA ASN A 193 -18.28 7.06 8.95
C ASN A 193 -16.93 6.46 8.54
N PRO A 194 -15.93 6.38 9.44
CA PRO A 194 -14.64 5.78 9.12
C PRO A 194 -14.78 4.32 8.66
N PHE A 195 -14.13 3.99 7.55
CA PHE A 195 -14.12 2.65 6.99
C PHE A 195 -12.71 2.23 6.56
N VAL A 196 -12.52 0.92 6.41
CA VAL A 196 -11.34 0.33 5.74
C VAL A 196 -11.81 -0.37 4.47
N ILE A 197 -11.00 -0.36 3.42
CA ILE A 197 -11.38 -0.95 2.14
C ILE A 197 -11.10 -2.47 2.19
N CYS A 198 -12.09 -3.28 1.81
CA CYS A 198 -11.88 -4.70 1.54
C CYS A 198 -11.00 -4.85 0.29
N SER A 199 -9.83 -5.47 0.45
CA SER A 199 -8.77 -5.47 -0.56
C SER A 199 -9.07 -6.34 -1.81
N ARG A 200 -10.10 -7.18 -1.75
CA ARG A 200 -10.58 -8.01 -2.88
C ARG A 200 -11.86 -7.49 -3.51
N LYS A 201 -12.87 -7.22 -2.68
CA LYS A 201 -14.20 -6.77 -3.15
C LYS A 201 -14.26 -5.27 -3.43
N PHE A 202 -13.26 -4.49 -2.98
CA PHE A 202 -13.26 -3.04 -3.04
C PHE A 202 -14.55 -2.41 -2.50
N LYS A 203 -14.96 -2.87 -1.32
CA LYS A 203 -16.13 -2.37 -0.59
C LYS A 203 -15.71 -1.81 0.77
N PRO A 204 -16.41 -0.81 1.31
CA PRO A 204 -16.09 -0.22 2.60
C PRO A 204 -16.51 -1.16 3.72
N LEU A 205 -15.57 -1.45 4.62
CA LEU A 205 -15.77 -2.13 5.89
C LEU A 205 -15.85 -1.05 6.97
N TYR A 206 -17.08 -0.59 7.24
CA TYR A 206 -17.34 0.42 8.25
C TYR A 206 -16.97 -0.05 9.66
N ARG A 207 -16.59 0.89 10.52
CA ARG A 207 -16.23 0.63 11.90
C ARG A 207 -17.34 -0.14 12.63
N GLY A 208 -16.95 -1.20 13.35
CA GLY A 208 -17.87 -2.07 14.10
C GLY A 208 -18.36 -3.29 13.33
N LYS A 209 -18.19 -3.36 12.00
CA LYS A 209 -18.42 -4.59 11.25
C LYS A 209 -17.25 -5.56 11.40
N PRO A 210 -17.49 -6.88 11.38
CA PRO A 210 -16.42 -7.86 11.44
C PRO A 210 -15.51 -7.72 10.22
N GLN A 211 -14.20 -7.72 10.45
CA GLN A 211 -13.18 -7.70 9.41
C GLN A 211 -12.05 -8.65 9.78
N VAL A 212 -11.41 -9.20 8.76
CA VAL A 212 -10.27 -10.10 8.92
C VAL A 212 -9.07 -9.47 8.23
N LYS A 213 -7.89 -9.61 8.82
CA LYS A 213 -6.66 -8.97 8.32
C LYS A 213 -5.65 -9.98 7.84
N CYS A 214 -4.86 -9.57 6.85
CA CYS A 214 -3.63 -10.26 6.51
C CYS A 214 -2.61 -10.10 7.65
N PRO A 215 -2.05 -11.20 8.21
CA PRO A 215 -1.10 -11.12 9.32
C PRO A 215 0.23 -10.47 8.94
N PHE A 216 0.54 -10.41 7.64
CA PHE A 216 1.78 -9.82 7.14
C PHE A 216 1.64 -8.34 6.79
N CYS A 217 0.83 -8.00 5.79
CA CYS A 217 0.72 -6.62 5.32
C CYS A 217 -0.39 -5.79 6.01
N GLY A 218 -1.25 -6.43 6.81
CA GLY A 218 -2.34 -5.75 7.51
C GLY A 218 -3.54 -5.37 6.63
N ALA A 219 -3.58 -5.81 5.36
CA ALA A 219 -4.72 -5.60 4.46
C ALA A 219 -6.01 -6.18 5.06
N SER A 220 -7.11 -5.42 5.02
CA SER A 220 -8.41 -5.84 5.52
C SER A 220 -9.25 -6.52 4.44
N TYR A 221 -10.01 -7.52 4.87
CA TYR A 221 -10.91 -8.34 4.07
C TYR A 221 -12.23 -8.53 4.81
N SER A 222 -13.27 -8.84 4.05
CA SER A 222 -14.53 -9.30 4.61
C SER A 222 -14.37 -10.74 5.14
N PRO A 223 -15.08 -11.14 6.22
CA PRO A 223 -14.87 -12.43 6.89
C PRO A 223 -15.09 -13.67 6.02
N ASP A 224 -15.84 -13.54 4.93
CA ASP A 224 -16.12 -14.62 3.99
C ASP A 224 -14.88 -15.08 3.18
N ILE A 225 -13.79 -14.30 3.19
CA ILE A 225 -12.54 -14.56 2.44
C ILE A 225 -11.44 -15.11 3.37
N THR A 226 -11.80 -15.53 4.59
CA THR A 226 -10.83 -16.07 5.57
C THR A 226 -10.24 -17.39 5.06
N GLY A 227 -8.93 -17.57 5.23
CA GLY A 227 -8.20 -18.76 4.77
C GLY A 227 -7.71 -18.71 3.33
N GLU A 228 -8.07 -17.68 2.56
CA GLU A 228 -7.55 -17.48 1.20
C GLU A 228 -6.22 -16.72 1.18
N ILE A 229 -5.53 -16.74 0.03
CA ILE A 229 -4.29 -15.98 -0.17
C ILE A 229 -4.62 -14.49 -0.34
N CYS A 230 -3.89 -13.65 0.39
CA CYS A 230 -4.01 -12.20 0.33
C CYS A 230 -3.63 -11.63 -1.05
N ASP A 231 -4.53 -10.87 -1.69
CA ASP A 231 -4.30 -10.26 -3.01
C ASP A 231 -3.23 -9.16 -3.02
N ILE A 232 -2.98 -8.55 -1.85
CA ILE A 232 -2.02 -7.47 -1.69
C ILE A 232 -0.58 -8.02 -1.68
N CYS A 233 -0.25 -8.89 -0.72
CA CYS A 233 1.09 -9.45 -0.59
C CYS A 233 1.31 -10.73 -1.42
N GLN A 234 0.24 -11.42 -1.85
CA GLN A 234 0.26 -12.66 -2.63
C GLN A 234 0.94 -13.87 -1.97
N VAL A 235 1.26 -13.79 -0.68
CA VAL A 235 2.00 -14.85 0.03
C VAL A 235 1.37 -15.29 1.35
N ALA A 236 0.65 -14.40 2.03
CA ALA A 236 0.10 -14.69 3.36
C ALA A 236 -1.37 -15.11 3.28
N GLU A 237 -1.76 -16.00 4.17
CA GLU A 237 -3.13 -16.47 4.36
C GLU A 237 -3.92 -15.47 5.21
N ILE A 238 -5.12 -15.10 4.74
CA ILE A 238 -5.97 -14.09 5.37
C ILE A 238 -6.55 -14.64 6.68
N GLY A 239 -6.36 -13.93 7.79
CA GLY A 239 -6.93 -14.28 9.09
C GLY A 239 -6.18 -15.33 9.88
N ARG A 240 -5.03 -15.80 9.38
CA ARG A 240 -4.18 -16.74 10.10
C ARG A 240 -3.44 -16.05 11.24
N ASP A 241 -3.34 -16.72 12.38
CA ASP A 241 -2.54 -16.27 13.50
C ASP A 241 -1.04 -16.36 13.16
N ALA A 242 -0.31 -15.27 13.46
CA ALA A 242 1.12 -15.19 13.24
C ALA A 242 1.81 -14.51 14.43
N ILE A 243 3.08 -14.86 14.63
CA ILE A 243 3.92 -14.26 15.70
C ILE A 243 4.19 -12.77 15.44
N GLY A 244 4.05 -12.32 14.18
CA GLY A 244 4.36 -10.96 13.72
C GLY A 244 5.76 -10.85 13.10
N LEU A 245 6.08 -9.64 12.62
CA LEU A 245 7.34 -9.36 11.93
C LEU A 245 8.55 -9.54 12.86
N LYS A 246 9.51 -10.37 12.44
CA LYS A 246 10.78 -10.63 13.14
C LYS A 246 11.96 -10.26 12.26
N ILE A 247 12.53 -9.08 12.48
CA ILE A 247 13.64 -8.52 11.69
C ILE A 247 14.78 -7.99 12.56
N SER A 248 14.69 -8.11 13.89
CA SER A 248 15.75 -7.69 14.80
C SER A 248 16.08 -8.77 15.82
N THR A 249 17.36 -8.89 16.17
CA THR A 249 17.82 -9.77 17.25
C THR A 249 17.28 -9.34 18.61
N VAL A 250 16.93 -8.05 18.78
CA VAL A 250 16.29 -7.51 19.98
C VAL A 250 14.93 -8.20 20.24
N GLN A 251 14.24 -8.65 19.20
CA GLN A 251 12.94 -9.33 19.32
C GLN A 251 13.06 -10.82 19.71
N SER A 252 14.27 -11.35 19.76
CA SER A 252 14.57 -12.75 20.10
C SER A 252 14.90 -12.96 21.58
N VAL A 253 15.04 -11.87 22.36
CA VAL A 253 15.19 -11.94 23.81
C VAL A 253 13.79 -12.09 24.41
N ARG A 254 13.39 -13.34 24.65
CA ARG A 254 12.31 -13.71 25.57
C ARG A 254 12.91 -14.47 26.73
#